data_AF-A0A7Y7VP75-F1
#
_entry.id   AF-A0A7Y7VP75-F1
#
_cell.length_a   1.000
_cell.length_b   1.000
_cell.length_c   1.000
_cell.angle_alpha   90.00
_cell.angle_beta   90.00
_cell.angle_gamma   90.00
#
_symmetry.space_group_name_H-M   'P 1'
#
loop_
_entity.id
_entity.type
_entity.pdbx_description
1 polymer ?
#
loop_
_entity_poly.entity_id
_entity_poly.type
_entity_poly.pdbx_seq_one_letter_code
_entity_poly.pdbx_strand_id
1 'polypeptide(L)'
;MAHNLSRRRLLQGMGILSLGAMCNSLFPARALAADQLAENGFLTVSQFLVSRPVGPILGQRYFDALNRHNADFTHRLSSLQALLQQHNFAHVDDFLAAFGADNSDWQTAKRIISAWYTGVVGDGSDLELIAYADAMMYLPTKDILVVPTYGGGPFYWAVTQDGKVATTGEGA
;
A
#
# COMPACT_ATOMS: atom_id res chain seq x y z
N MET A 1 -10.19 -45.33 -6.63
CA MET A 1 -9.60 -44.73 -7.84
C MET A 1 -8.29 -44.07 -7.45
N ALA A 2 -7.15 -44.64 -7.82
CA ALA A 2 -5.85 -44.09 -7.47
C ALA A 2 -5.49 -42.97 -8.47
N HIS A 3 -5.40 -41.73 -8.01
CA HIS A 3 -4.92 -40.63 -8.84
C HIS A 3 -3.42 -40.82 -9.10
N ASN A 4 -3.06 -41.19 -10.34
CA ASN A 4 -1.67 -41.16 -10.80
C ASN A 4 -1.17 -39.72 -10.83
N LEU A 5 -0.48 -39.30 -9.77
CA LEU A 5 0.23 -38.02 -9.72
C LEU A 5 1.39 -38.04 -10.72
N SER A 6 1.30 -37.23 -11.77
CA SER A 6 2.37 -37.12 -12.77
C SER A 6 3.64 -36.55 -12.14
N ARG A 7 4.79 -37.21 -12.35
CA ARG A 7 6.13 -36.76 -11.91
C ARG A 7 6.40 -35.30 -12.27
N ARG A 8 5.85 -34.81 -13.39
CA ARG A 8 5.96 -33.42 -13.82
C ARG A 8 5.23 -32.45 -12.89
N ARG A 9 4.03 -32.81 -12.40
CA ARG A 9 3.30 -32.01 -11.41
C ARG A 9 4.01 -31.99 -10.06
N LEU A 10 4.64 -33.11 -9.70
CA LEU A 10 5.43 -33.23 -8.48
C LEU A 10 6.70 -32.36 -8.54
N LEU A 11 7.45 -32.40 -9.64
CA LEU A 11 8.60 -31.53 -9.87
C LEU A 11 8.21 -30.04 -9.98
N GLN A 12 7.09 -29.72 -10.62
CA GLN A 12 6.57 -28.35 -10.66
C GLN A 12 6.18 -27.84 -9.26
N GLY A 13 5.52 -28.68 -8.45
CA GLY A 13 5.20 -28.35 -7.06
C GLY A 13 6.45 -28.15 -6.21
N MET A 14 7.45 -29.04 -6.31
CA MET A 14 8.72 -28.90 -5.60
C MET A 14 9.48 -27.64 -6.01
N GLY A 15 9.50 -27.30 -7.30
CA GLY A 15 10.12 -26.07 -7.80
C GLY A 15 9.48 -24.82 -7.19
N ILE A 16 8.16 -24.73 -7.17
CA ILE A 16 7.42 -23.59 -6.59
C ILE A 16 7.68 -23.49 -5.08
N LEU A 17 7.65 -24.61 -4.35
CA LEU A 17 7.91 -24.63 -2.90
C LEU A 17 9.36 -24.20 -2.58
N SER A 18 10.34 -24.65 -3.35
CA SER A 18 11.76 -24.33 -3.14
C SER A 18 12.08 -22.85 -3.40
N LEU A 19 11.52 -22.25 -4.47
CA LEU A 19 11.67 -20.81 -4.72
C LEU A 19 10.96 -19.97 -3.66
N GLY A 20 9.75 -20.36 -3.24
CA GLY A 20 9.02 -19.67 -2.18
C GLY A 20 9.77 -19.65 -0.85
N ALA A 21 10.32 -20.80 -0.45
CA ALA A 21 11.14 -20.92 0.77
C ALA A 21 12.44 -20.10 0.69
N MET A 22 13.10 -20.08 -0.48
CA MET A 22 14.32 -19.30 -0.69
C MET A 22 14.06 -17.79 -0.66
N CYS A 23 12.96 -17.31 -1.23
CA CYS A 23 12.58 -15.90 -1.16
C CYS A 23 12.28 -15.46 0.28
N ASN A 24 11.59 -16.30 1.07
CA ASN A 24 11.31 -15.99 2.47
C ASN A 24 12.57 -16.00 3.35
N SER A 25 13.55 -16.87 3.07
CA SER A 25 14.81 -16.90 3.83
C SER A 25 15.70 -15.68 3.55
N LEU A 26 15.66 -15.13 2.33
CA LEU A 26 16.43 -13.94 1.95
C LEU A 26 15.82 -12.63 2.49
N PHE A 27 14.49 -12.59 2.70
CA PHE A 27 13.77 -11.39 3.13
C PHE A 27 12.87 -11.65 4.35
N PRO A 28 13.44 -12.04 5.51
CA PRO A 28 12.67 -12.47 6.67
C PRO A 28 11.71 -11.39 7.20
N ALA A 29 12.14 -10.12 7.19
CA ALA A 29 11.30 -9.01 7.63
C ALA A 29 10.01 -8.85 6.78
N ARG A 30 10.10 -9.14 5.48
CA ARG A 30 8.95 -9.06 4.57
C ARG A 30 7.99 -10.22 4.78
N ALA A 31 8.51 -11.41 5.05
CA ALA A 31 7.70 -12.59 5.36
C ALA A 31 6.92 -12.41 6.67
N LEU A 32 7.60 -11.97 7.73
CA LEU A 32 6.96 -11.68 9.02
C LEU A 32 5.86 -10.60 8.90
N ALA A 33 6.13 -9.52 8.18
CA ALA A 33 5.14 -8.48 7.92
C ALA A 33 3.92 -9.01 7.17
N ALA A 34 4.13 -9.89 6.18
CA ALA A 34 3.06 -10.47 5.40
C ALA A 34 2.19 -11.42 6.25
N ASP A 35 2.79 -12.26 7.09
CA ASP A 35 2.06 -13.18 7.97
C ASP A 35 1.20 -12.41 8.99
N GLN A 36 1.77 -11.41 9.65
CA GLN A 36 1.04 -10.58 10.63
C GLN A 36 -0.15 -9.83 10.02
N LEU A 37 -0.01 -9.35 8.77
CA LEU A 37 -1.09 -8.68 8.06
C LEU A 37 -2.13 -9.65 7.48
N ALA A 38 -1.72 -10.88 7.15
CA ALA A 38 -2.65 -11.92 6.72
C ALA A 38 -3.62 -12.29 7.85
N GLU A 39 -3.16 -12.23 9.10
CA GLU A 39 -4.00 -12.49 10.28
C GLU A 39 -5.06 -11.39 10.52
N ASN A 40 -4.73 -10.13 10.25
CA ASN A 40 -5.62 -9.00 10.55
C ASN A 40 -6.39 -8.41 9.35
N GLY A 41 -6.11 -8.88 8.12
CA GLY A 41 -6.84 -8.49 6.91
C GLY A 41 -6.58 -7.05 6.41
N PHE A 42 -5.72 -6.28 7.08
CA PHE A 42 -5.48 -4.87 6.74
C PHE A 42 -4.95 -4.69 5.32
N LEU A 43 -4.08 -5.59 4.85
CA LEU A 43 -3.50 -5.49 3.51
C LEU A 43 -4.56 -5.70 2.42
N THR A 44 -5.49 -6.65 2.63
CA THR A 44 -6.60 -6.92 1.71
C THR A 44 -7.55 -5.74 1.64
N VAL A 45 -7.95 -5.19 2.79
CA VAL A 45 -8.80 -3.99 2.85
C VAL A 45 -8.11 -2.81 2.19
N SER A 46 -6.83 -2.57 2.51
CA SER A 46 -6.04 -1.50 1.90
C SER A 46 -5.96 -1.63 0.39
N GLN A 47 -5.69 -2.81 -0.14
CA GLN A 47 -5.60 -3.07 -1.58
C GLN A 47 -6.91 -2.74 -2.31
N PHE A 48 -8.05 -3.11 -1.73
CA PHE A 48 -9.36 -2.76 -2.26
C PHE A 48 -9.56 -1.23 -2.24
N LEU A 49 -9.33 -0.59 -1.10
CA LEU A 49 -9.58 0.84 -0.91
C LEU A 49 -8.73 1.74 -1.81
N VAL A 50 -7.46 1.39 -2.03
CA VAL A 50 -6.56 2.19 -2.90
C VAL A 50 -6.55 1.71 -4.34
N SER A 51 -7.30 0.65 -4.68
CA SER A 51 -7.37 0.02 -6.01
C SER A 51 -6.01 -0.31 -6.63
N ARG A 52 -5.01 -0.62 -5.80
CA ARG A 52 -3.61 -0.84 -6.23
C ARG A 52 -2.91 -1.85 -5.31
N PRO A 53 -1.89 -2.57 -5.80
CA PRO A 53 -1.10 -3.45 -4.94
C PRO A 53 -0.40 -2.65 -3.84
N VAL A 54 -0.48 -3.16 -2.62
CA VAL A 54 0.14 -2.59 -1.42
C VAL A 54 1.22 -3.55 -0.92
N GLY A 55 2.34 -2.99 -0.46
CA GLY A 55 3.46 -3.78 0.05
C GLY A 55 3.28 -4.13 1.53
N PRO A 56 3.62 -5.36 1.97
CA PRO A 56 3.40 -5.80 3.35
C PRO A 56 4.24 -5.00 4.38
N ILE A 57 5.44 -4.55 4.02
CA ILE A 57 6.29 -3.76 4.94
C ILE A 57 5.66 -2.41 5.28
N LEU A 58 5.23 -1.65 4.26
CA LEU A 58 4.54 -0.38 4.48
C LEU A 58 3.16 -0.61 5.10
N GLY A 59 2.45 -1.66 4.68
CA GLY A 59 1.18 -2.05 5.28
C GLY A 59 1.28 -2.25 6.79
N GLN A 60 2.33 -2.92 7.25
CA GLN A 60 2.56 -3.12 8.68
C GLN A 60 2.82 -1.80 9.39
N ARG A 61 3.69 -0.94 8.83
CA ARG A 61 3.99 0.37 9.43
C ARG A 61 2.76 1.26 9.54
N TYR A 62 1.93 1.30 8.49
CA TYR A 62 0.66 2.02 8.52
C TYR A 62 -0.31 1.44 9.54
N PHE A 63 -0.45 0.12 9.59
CA PHE A 63 -1.32 -0.55 10.56
C PHE A 63 -0.91 -0.23 12.01
N ASP A 64 0.38 -0.32 12.32
CA ASP A 64 0.91 0.00 13.65
C ASP A 64 0.69 1.47 14.01
N ALA A 65 0.92 2.39 13.07
CA ALA A 65 0.66 3.81 13.27
C ALA A 65 -0.83 4.11 13.47
N LEU A 66 -1.71 3.52 12.67
CA LEU A 66 -3.16 3.69 12.80
C LEU A 66 -3.66 3.21 14.17
N ASN A 67 -3.12 2.12 14.71
CA ASN A 67 -3.43 1.66 16.06
C ASN A 67 -2.88 2.59 17.15
N ARG A 68 -1.68 3.16 16.97
CA ARG A 68 -1.15 4.18 17.92
C ARG A 68 -2.03 5.43 17.97
N HIS A 69 -2.53 5.87 16.81
CA HIS A 69 -3.37 7.07 16.71
C HIS A 69 -4.84 6.84 17.07
N ASN A 70 -5.31 5.59 17.08
CA ASN A 70 -6.67 5.25 17.43
C ASN A 70 -6.72 3.83 18.03
N ALA A 71 -6.95 3.75 19.34
CA ALA A 71 -7.00 2.47 20.06
C ALA A 71 -8.13 1.53 19.56
N ASP A 72 -9.21 2.08 19.00
CA ASP A 72 -10.33 1.31 18.44
C ASP A 72 -10.12 0.91 16.98
N PHE A 73 -8.96 1.24 16.38
CA PHE A 73 -8.74 1.05 14.95
C PHE A 73 -8.92 -0.39 14.50
N THR A 74 -8.38 -1.37 15.25
CA THR A 74 -8.51 -2.79 14.92
C THR A 74 -9.99 -3.24 14.89
N HIS A 75 -10.82 -2.77 15.83
CA HIS A 75 -12.25 -3.07 15.84
C HIS A 75 -12.95 -2.44 14.63
N ARG A 76 -12.66 -1.17 14.33
CA ARG A 76 -13.22 -0.47 13.15
C ARG A 76 -12.79 -1.11 11.83
N LEU A 77 -11.55 -1.58 11.74
CA LEU A 77 -11.06 -2.31 10.59
C LEU A 77 -11.85 -3.60 10.37
N SER A 78 -12.12 -4.36 11.45
CA SER A 78 -12.91 -5.60 11.36
C SER A 78 -14.36 -5.34 10.92
N SER A 79 -14.97 -4.25 11.39
CA SER A 79 -16.30 -3.79 10.96
C SER A 79 -16.31 -3.46 9.46
N LEU A 80 -15.36 -2.64 9.02
CA LEU A 80 -15.21 -2.29 7.61
C LEU A 80 -14.96 -3.53 6.75
N GLN A 81 -14.13 -4.48 7.19
CA GLN A 81 -13.87 -5.71 6.47
C GLN A 81 -15.15 -6.54 6.30
N ALA A 82 -15.95 -6.69 7.36
CA ALA A 82 -17.22 -7.42 7.30
C ALA A 82 -18.21 -6.75 6.34
N LEU A 83 -18.30 -5.42 6.37
CA LEU A 83 -19.14 -4.64 5.46
C LEU A 83 -18.72 -4.85 3.99
N LEU A 84 -17.42 -4.76 3.68
CA LEU A 84 -16.92 -4.98 2.33
C LEU A 84 -17.19 -6.40 1.83
N GLN A 85 -17.08 -7.41 2.70
CA GLN A 85 -17.40 -8.80 2.37
C GLN A 85 -18.89 -9.02 2.15
N GLN A 86 -19.75 -8.39 2.95
CA GLN A 86 -21.21 -8.53 2.85
C GLN A 86 -21.75 -7.95 1.53
N HIS A 87 -21.23 -6.80 1.11
CA HIS A 87 -21.72 -6.11 -0.08
C HIS A 87 -21.03 -6.55 -1.37
N ASN A 88 -19.83 -7.14 -1.27
CA ASN A 88 -19.05 -7.63 -2.40
C ASN A 88 -18.90 -6.59 -3.54
N PHE A 89 -18.53 -5.36 -3.15
CA PHE A 89 -18.30 -4.27 -4.09
C PHE A 89 -17.25 -4.64 -5.13
N ALA A 90 -17.50 -4.28 -6.40
CA ALA A 90 -16.54 -4.52 -7.46
C ALA A 90 -15.38 -3.52 -7.41
N HIS A 91 -15.69 -2.25 -7.11
CA HIS A 91 -14.71 -1.16 -7.03
C HIS A 91 -14.94 -0.31 -5.78
N VAL A 92 -13.89 0.40 -5.33
CA VAL A 92 -13.99 1.31 -4.18
C VAL A 92 -15.02 2.42 -4.40
N ASP A 93 -15.20 2.87 -5.65
CA ASP A 93 -16.17 3.92 -5.99
C ASP A 93 -17.61 3.50 -5.67
N ASP A 94 -17.93 2.21 -5.84
CA ASP A 94 -19.25 1.66 -5.49
C ASP A 94 -19.49 1.76 -3.98
N PHE A 95 -18.46 1.45 -3.18
CA PHE A 95 -18.50 1.60 -1.72
C PHE A 95 -18.66 3.07 -1.30
N LEU A 96 -17.89 3.98 -1.90
CA LEU A 96 -17.94 5.41 -1.58
C LEU A 96 -19.26 6.07 -2.03
N ALA A 97 -19.93 5.52 -3.04
CA ALA A 97 -21.26 5.96 -3.46
C ALA A 97 -22.38 5.41 -2.57
N ALA A 98 -22.20 4.20 -2.03
CA ALA A 98 -23.18 3.54 -1.17
C ALA A 98 -23.24 4.11 0.25
N PHE A 99 -22.13 4.63 0.76
CA PHE A 99 -22.03 5.16 2.13
C PHE A 99 -21.58 6.63 2.15
N GLY A 100 -22.22 7.42 2.99
CA GLY A 100 -21.88 8.84 3.19
C GLY A 100 -20.85 9.06 4.30
N ALA A 101 -20.37 10.31 4.41
CA ALA A 101 -19.35 10.68 5.38
C ALA A 101 -19.75 10.48 6.86
N ASP A 102 -21.05 10.41 7.18
CA ASP A 102 -21.50 10.19 8.55
C ASP A 102 -21.33 8.73 9.03
N ASN A 103 -21.04 7.80 8.12
CA ASN A 103 -20.83 6.40 8.43
C ASN A 103 -19.40 6.15 8.99
N SER A 104 -19.31 5.36 10.07
CA SER A 104 -18.03 5.08 10.75
C SER A 104 -17.06 4.24 9.91
N ASP A 105 -17.55 3.28 9.12
CA ASP A 105 -16.72 2.45 8.24
C ASP A 105 -16.21 3.29 7.06
N TRP A 106 -17.04 4.21 6.54
CA TRP A 106 -16.61 5.19 5.54
C TRP A 106 -15.50 6.09 6.07
N GLN A 107 -15.62 6.60 7.30
CA GLN A 107 -14.57 7.43 7.90
C GLN A 107 -13.28 6.63 8.14
N THR A 108 -13.41 5.36 8.52
CA THR A 108 -12.26 4.45 8.67
C THR A 108 -11.58 4.20 7.33
N ALA A 109 -12.35 3.93 6.27
CA ALA A 109 -11.85 3.77 4.92
C ALA A 109 -11.15 5.03 4.42
N LYS A 110 -11.75 6.21 4.62
CA LYS A 110 -11.13 7.51 4.32
C LYS A 110 -9.79 7.66 5.03
N ARG A 111 -9.70 7.34 6.32
CA ARG A 111 -8.45 7.44 7.10
C ARG A 111 -7.36 6.54 6.52
N ILE A 112 -7.70 5.29 6.16
CA ILE A 112 -6.77 4.35 5.52
C ILE A 112 -6.30 4.87 4.15
N ILE A 113 -7.23 5.32 3.31
CA ILE A 113 -6.92 5.89 1.99
C ILE A 113 -6.00 7.11 2.14
N SER A 114 -6.35 8.04 3.03
CA SER A 114 -5.53 9.23 3.30
C SER A 114 -4.13 8.83 3.70
N ALA A 115 -3.95 7.89 4.63
CA ALA A 115 -2.63 7.45 5.06
C ALA A 115 -1.75 6.94 3.92
N TRP A 116 -2.29 6.07 3.06
CA TRP A 116 -1.56 5.54 1.89
C TRP A 116 -1.19 6.62 0.87
N TYR A 117 -2.09 7.58 0.64
CA TYR A 117 -1.86 8.64 -0.34
C TYR A 117 -0.89 9.69 0.15
N THR A 118 -1.03 10.15 1.39
CA THR A 118 -0.22 11.24 1.94
C THR A 118 1.09 10.77 2.55
N GLY A 119 1.21 9.48 2.89
CA GLY A 119 2.42 8.98 3.54
C GLY A 119 2.43 9.15 5.06
N VAL A 120 1.37 9.71 5.64
CA VAL A 120 1.35 10.15 7.04
C VAL A 120 0.09 9.69 7.77
N VAL A 121 0.19 9.49 9.08
CA VAL A 121 -0.93 9.11 9.95
C VAL A 121 -1.03 10.11 11.10
N GLY A 122 -2.23 10.41 11.57
CA GLY A 122 -2.43 11.43 12.61
C GLY A 122 -2.83 12.78 12.02
N ASP A 123 -2.95 13.79 12.89
CA ASP A 123 -3.33 15.15 12.53
C ASP A 123 -2.54 16.14 13.39
N GLY A 124 -2.37 17.37 12.89
CA GLY A 124 -1.73 18.45 13.66
C GLY A 124 -0.30 18.12 14.10
N SER A 125 -0.01 18.34 15.39
CA SER A 125 1.31 18.09 15.97
C SER A 125 1.66 16.62 16.14
N ASP A 126 0.66 15.73 16.10
CA ASP A 126 0.85 14.31 16.34
C ASP A 126 1.03 13.54 15.01
N LEU A 127 1.24 14.24 13.90
CA LEU A 127 1.37 13.63 12.60
C LEU A 127 2.66 12.80 12.49
N GLU A 128 2.52 11.51 12.20
CA GLU A 128 3.59 10.53 12.05
C GLU A 128 3.87 10.29 10.56
N LEU A 129 5.12 10.51 10.11
CA LEU A 129 5.56 10.20 8.75
C LEU A 129 5.92 8.72 8.62
N ILE A 130 5.18 8.02 7.76
CA ILE A 130 5.35 6.58 7.52
C ILE A 130 6.10 6.32 6.22
N ALA A 131 5.70 7.00 5.14
CA ALA A 131 6.30 6.88 3.83
C ALA A 131 6.45 8.27 3.21
N TYR A 132 7.68 8.59 2.80
CA TYR A 132 7.93 9.85 2.11
C TYR A 132 7.87 9.65 0.58
N ALA A 133 8.89 9.01 -0.01
CA ALA A 133 8.96 8.80 -1.45
C ALA A 133 7.95 7.78 -1.97
N ASP A 134 7.55 6.84 -1.13
CA ASP A 134 6.60 5.78 -1.46
C ASP A 134 5.13 6.19 -1.23
N ALA A 135 4.83 7.44 -0.87
CA ALA A 135 3.47 7.93 -0.72
C ALA A 135 2.72 7.90 -2.06
N MET A 136 1.49 7.37 -2.07
CA MET A 136 0.81 7.06 -3.32
C MET A 136 0.41 8.30 -4.14
N MET A 137 0.32 9.48 -3.52
CA MET A 137 0.04 10.73 -4.24
C MET A 137 1.09 11.08 -5.30
N TYR A 138 2.31 10.55 -5.18
CA TYR A 138 3.37 10.77 -6.16
C TYR A 138 3.31 9.81 -7.35
N LEU A 139 2.58 8.69 -7.25
CA LEU A 139 2.53 7.68 -8.30
C LEU A 139 2.03 8.20 -9.67
N PRO A 140 0.99 9.06 -9.75
CA PRO A 140 0.51 9.55 -11.04
C PRO A 140 1.53 10.39 -11.82
N THR A 141 2.51 10.99 -11.14
CA THR A 141 3.48 11.90 -11.73
C THR A 141 4.92 11.42 -11.62
N LYS A 142 5.17 10.22 -11.09
CA LYS A 142 6.50 9.69 -10.77
C LYS A 142 7.51 9.71 -11.94
N ASP A 143 7.01 9.63 -13.18
CA ASP A 143 7.84 9.57 -14.40
C ASP A 143 8.08 10.97 -15.00
N ILE A 144 7.52 12.03 -14.40
CA ILE A 144 7.57 13.42 -14.87
C ILE A 144 8.12 14.35 -13.80
N LEU A 145 7.64 14.20 -12.56
CA LEU A 145 7.98 15.06 -11.43
C LEU A 145 8.84 14.30 -10.41
N VAL A 146 9.87 14.97 -9.93
CA VAL A 146 10.68 14.48 -8.80
C VAL A 146 9.87 14.57 -7.50
N VAL A 147 10.03 13.58 -6.62
CA VAL A 147 9.48 13.66 -5.26
C VAL A 147 10.27 14.75 -4.48
N PRO A 148 9.62 15.80 -3.95
CA PRO A 148 10.34 17.01 -3.51
C PRO A 148 11.13 16.90 -2.19
N THR A 149 12.31 16.27 -2.16
CA THR A 149 13.12 16.13 -0.93
C THR A 149 13.82 17.44 -0.52
N TYR A 150 14.53 18.03 -1.48
CA TYR A 150 15.09 19.38 -1.53
C TYR A 150 14.95 19.85 -2.99
N GLY A 151 14.67 21.13 -3.25
CA GLY A 151 14.45 21.62 -4.61
C GLY A 151 15.64 21.34 -5.55
N GLY A 152 15.40 20.95 -6.79
CA GLY A 152 16.41 20.53 -7.78
C GLY A 152 17.41 21.61 -8.24
N GLY A 153 17.49 22.74 -7.55
CA GLY A 153 18.22 23.95 -7.95
C GLY A 153 17.40 24.88 -8.85
N PRO A 154 17.94 26.07 -9.18
CA PRO A 154 17.30 27.02 -10.08
C PRO A 154 17.00 26.38 -11.45
N PHE A 155 15.84 26.70 -12.03
CA PHE A 155 15.46 26.29 -13.38
C PHE A 155 15.42 24.76 -13.66
N TYR A 156 15.33 23.90 -12.64
CA TYR A 156 15.24 22.43 -12.84
C TYR A 156 14.01 22.00 -13.67
N TRP A 157 12.97 22.84 -13.71
CA TRP A 157 11.75 22.64 -14.48
C TRP A 157 11.86 23.14 -15.94
N ALA A 158 12.97 23.77 -16.32
CA ALA A 158 13.17 24.26 -17.68
C ALA A 158 13.39 23.09 -18.64
N VAL A 159 12.65 23.11 -19.75
CA VAL A 159 12.82 22.18 -20.87
C VAL A 159 14.00 22.70 -21.70
N THR A 160 15.13 22.00 -21.65
CA THR A 160 16.33 22.37 -22.42
C THR A 160 16.30 21.80 -23.84
N GLN A 161 15.59 20.68 -24.04
CA GLN A 161 15.31 20.04 -25.32
C GLN A 161 13.94 19.33 -25.24
N ASP A 162 13.23 19.16 -26.36
CA ASP A 162 11.94 18.45 -26.38
C ASP A 162 12.06 17.07 -25.71
N GLY A 163 11.29 16.87 -24.64
CA GLY A 163 11.28 15.62 -23.86
C GLY A 163 12.43 15.47 -22.85
N LYS A 164 13.27 16.48 -22.62
CA LYS A 164 14.32 16.47 -21.60
C LYS A 164 14.20 17.67 -20.65
N VAL A 165 14.16 17.35 -19.36
CA VAL A 165 14.24 18.33 -18.27
C VAL A 165 15.70 18.53 -17.85
N ALA A 166 16.07 19.76 -17.51
CA ALA A 166 17.39 20.08 -16.97
C ALA A 166 17.60 19.33 -15.64
N THR A 167 18.65 18.51 -15.57
CA THR A 167 19.08 17.88 -14.30
C THR A 167 20.26 18.65 -13.73
N THR A 168 20.32 18.75 -12.41
CA THR A 168 21.34 19.51 -11.68
C THR A 168 22.75 18.98 -12.03
N GLY A 169 23.60 19.81 -12.64
CA GLY A 169 25.01 19.48 -12.88
C GLY A 169 25.56 19.80 -14.27
N GLU A 170 24.71 20.12 -15.26
CA GLU A 170 25.19 20.61 -16.56
C GLU A 170 25.42 22.13 -16.49
N GLY A 171 26.63 22.50 -16.06
CA GLY A 171 27.32 23.76 -16.33
C GLY A 171 26.53 25.06 -16.14
N ALA A 172 26.65 25.66 -14.95
CA ALA A 172 26.60 27.12 -14.83
C ALA A 172 27.89 27.73 -15.43
#